data_AF-A0A4P7IKE0-F1
#
_entry.id   AF-A0A4P7IKE0-F1
#
_cell.length_a   1.000
_cell.length_b   1.000
_cell.length_c   1.000
_cell.angle_alpha   90.00
_cell.angle_beta   90.00
_cell.angle_gamma   90.00
#
_symmetry.space_group_name_H-M   'P 1'
#
loop_
_entity.id
_entity.type
_entity.pdbx_description
1 polymer ?
#
loop_
_entity_poly.entity_id
_entity_poly.type
_entity_poly.pdbx_seq_one_letter_code
_entity_poly.pdbx_strand_id
1 'polypeptide(L)'
;MDLHLTAGTEEPPWVDVADCTLPTAERPLRLAEFDELFTDSLRSIERTSDSVVRLKLAGDADLARRTQALADAESTCCSFFTFTVTPLNDQDVACDASVPAAYTEVLDGLVSRAEAALGGVS
;
A
#
# COMPACT_ATOMS: atom_id res chain seq x y z
N MET A 1 -34.23 42.11 -22.66
CA MET A 1 -32.79 42.35 -22.79
C MET A 1 -32.29 42.74 -21.42
N ASP A 2 -31.61 41.77 -20.82
CA ASP A 2 -30.73 41.74 -19.65
C ASP A 2 -31.07 42.53 -18.38
N LEU A 3 -31.62 41.78 -17.40
CA LEU A 3 -31.46 42.07 -15.98
C LEU A 3 -30.09 41.58 -15.52
N HIS A 4 -29.33 42.53 -14.98
CA HIS A 4 -28.06 42.32 -14.30
C HIS A 4 -28.35 42.07 -12.80
N LEU A 5 -28.23 40.82 -12.31
CA LEU A 5 -27.92 40.51 -10.90
C LEU A 5 -27.67 39.00 -10.69
N THR A 6 -26.40 38.60 -10.58
CA THR A 6 -26.00 37.48 -9.72
C THR A 6 -24.71 37.86 -9.02
N ALA A 7 -24.85 38.38 -7.80
CA ALA A 7 -23.82 38.24 -6.80
C ALA A 7 -23.86 36.78 -6.34
N GLY A 8 -22.91 36.00 -6.82
CA GLY A 8 -22.52 34.71 -6.26
C GLY A 8 -21.02 34.77 -6.03
N THR A 9 -20.61 35.29 -4.87
CA THR A 9 -19.29 34.98 -4.34
C THR A 9 -19.31 33.50 -3.96
N GLU A 10 -18.83 32.65 -4.86
CA GLU A 10 -18.47 31.28 -4.52
C GLU A 10 -16.97 31.13 -4.76
N GLU A 11 -16.22 31.66 -3.80
CA GLU A 11 -14.88 31.17 -3.48
C GLU A 11 -14.99 29.70 -3.01
N PRO A 12 -13.94 28.91 -3.25
CA PRO A 12 -14.03 27.67 -4.00
C PRO A 12 -14.39 26.48 -3.11
N PRO A 13 -15.15 25.49 -3.61
CA PRO A 13 -15.33 24.25 -2.88
C PRO A 13 -14.08 23.38 -3.06
N TRP A 14 -13.05 23.63 -2.23
CA TRP A 14 -12.16 22.60 -1.68
C TRP A 14 -12.06 21.28 -2.47
N VAL A 15 -11.52 21.34 -3.68
CA VAL A 15 -10.81 20.20 -4.27
C VAL A 15 -9.37 20.61 -4.35
N ASP A 16 -8.63 19.95 -3.49
CA ASP A 16 -7.27 20.16 -3.11
C ASP A 16 -6.32 20.15 -4.32
N VAL A 17 -5.41 21.13 -4.28
CA VAL A 17 -4.03 21.08 -4.76
C VAL A 17 -3.73 20.00 -5.82
N ALA A 18 -3.69 20.40 -7.09
CA ALA A 18 -2.71 19.90 -8.05
C ALA A 18 -2.51 18.36 -8.14
N ASP A 19 -3.60 17.59 -8.12
CA ASP A 19 -3.62 16.13 -8.21
C ASP A 19 -3.05 15.55 -9.54
N CYS A 20 -2.70 16.37 -10.53
CA CYS A 20 -2.39 15.87 -11.87
C CYS A 20 -1.03 16.31 -12.42
N THR A 21 0.04 16.16 -11.63
CA THR A 21 1.43 16.12 -12.11
C THR A 21 2.30 15.19 -11.25
N LEU A 22 1.89 13.94 -11.08
CA LEU A 22 2.72 12.93 -10.41
C LEU A 22 3.24 11.88 -11.42
N PRO A 23 4.48 12.03 -11.91
CA PRO A 23 5.17 11.00 -12.67
C PRO A 23 5.76 9.91 -11.74
N THR A 24 5.22 8.70 -11.88
CA THR A 24 5.89 7.40 -11.65
C THR A 24 6.34 7.03 -10.23
N ALA A 25 5.96 7.68 -9.12
CA ALA A 25 6.50 7.29 -7.80
C ALA A 25 5.73 7.77 -6.56
N GLU A 26 4.56 8.38 -6.73
CA GLU A 26 4.04 9.32 -5.72
C GLU A 26 2.60 8.91 -5.35
N ARG A 27 2.49 7.83 -4.56
CA ARG A 27 2.12 7.80 -3.13
C ARG A 27 0.59 7.78 -2.92
N PRO A 28 0.04 6.65 -2.47
CA PRO A 28 0.54 5.93 -1.32
C PRO A 28 1.04 4.58 -1.77
N LEU A 29 2.30 4.42 -1.46
CA LEU A 29 2.68 3.26 -0.73
C LEU A 29 2.95 3.95 0.61
N ARG A 30 2.24 3.61 1.68
CA ARG A 30 2.61 4.01 3.04
C ARG A 30 3.95 3.34 3.34
N LEU A 31 4.98 3.76 2.59
CA LEU A 31 6.27 3.13 2.44
C LEU A 31 6.87 3.03 3.80
N ALA A 32 6.85 4.12 4.56
CA ALA A 32 7.33 4.12 5.92
C ALA A 32 6.63 3.08 6.79
N GLU A 33 5.31 2.92 6.71
CA GLU A 33 4.59 1.93 7.53
C GLU A 33 4.78 0.49 7.05
N PHE A 34 4.83 0.25 5.74
CA PHE A 34 5.17 -1.06 5.20
C PHE A 34 6.62 -1.43 5.48
N ASP A 35 7.55 -0.48 5.35
CA ASP A 35 8.98 -0.64 5.59
C ASP A 35 9.24 -0.83 7.09
N GLU A 36 8.53 -0.11 7.97
CA GLU A 36 8.54 -0.34 9.42
C GLU A 36 7.96 -1.72 9.75
N LEU A 37 6.79 -2.08 9.19
CA LEU A 37 6.19 -3.40 9.35
C LEU A 37 7.14 -4.51 8.86
N PHE A 38 7.83 -4.28 7.75
CA PHE A 38 8.78 -5.24 7.21
C PHE A 38 10.01 -5.37 8.09
N THR A 39 10.58 -4.24 8.51
CA THR A 39 11.77 -4.22 9.37
C THR A 39 11.51 -4.89 10.71
N ASP A 40 10.34 -4.66 11.31
CA ASP A 40 9.98 -5.19 12.62
C ASP A 40 9.52 -6.65 12.58
N SER A 41 8.66 -6.98 11.61
CA SER A 41 7.88 -8.20 11.62
C SER A 41 8.17 -9.16 10.46
N LEU A 42 8.84 -8.76 9.37
CA LEU A 42 9.07 -9.67 8.23
C LEU A 42 10.06 -10.78 8.58
N ARG A 43 9.69 -12.01 8.26
CA ARG A 43 10.52 -13.22 8.48
C ARG A 43 10.91 -13.90 7.19
N SER A 44 10.06 -13.88 6.18
CA SER A 44 10.35 -14.51 4.90
C SER A 44 9.53 -13.90 3.78
N ILE A 45 10.09 -13.95 2.58
CA ILE A 45 9.42 -13.58 1.32
C ILE A 45 9.42 -14.82 0.45
N GLU A 46 8.25 -15.14 -0.10
CA GLU A 46 8.05 -16.27 -0.99
C GLU A 46 7.33 -15.77 -2.24
N ARG A 47 8.02 -15.71 -3.38
CA ARG A 47 7.40 -15.33 -4.65
C ARG A 47 6.75 -16.55 -5.28
N THR A 48 5.42 -16.61 -5.20
CA THR A 48 4.61 -17.73 -5.72
C THR A 48 4.43 -17.64 -7.24
N SER A 49 4.44 -16.43 -7.81
CA SER A 49 4.35 -16.18 -9.26
C SER A 49 4.90 -14.78 -9.60
N ASP A 50 5.06 -14.46 -10.89
CA ASP A 50 5.49 -13.11 -11.33
C ASP A 50 4.62 -11.99 -10.77
N SER A 51 3.33 -12.26 -10.58
CA SER A 51 2.34 -11.28 -10.12
C SER A 51 1.79 -11.55 -8.71
N VAL A 52 2.40 -12.47 -7.95
CA VAL A 52 1.97 -12.83 -6.60
C VAL A 52 3.17 -13.08 -5.69
N VAL A 53 3.20 -12.41 -4.54
CA VAL A 53 4.16 -12.64 -3.46
C VAL A 53 3.44 -12.93 -2.16
N ARG A 54 4.03 -13.83 -1.37
CA ARG A 54 3.66 -14.10 0.01
C ARG A 54 4.71 -13.57 0.95
N LEU A 55 4.29 -12.74 1.88
CA LEU A 55 5.11 -12.19 2.95
C LEU A 55 4.72 -12.88 4.26
N LYS A 56 5.68 -13.52 4.93
CA LYS A 56 5.47 -14.12 6.24
C LYS A 56 5.96 -13.15 7.30
N LEU A 57 5.04 -12.64 8.11
CA LEU A 57 5.26 -11.69 9.18
C LEU A 57 5.10 -12.41 10.53
N ALA A 58 5.91 -12.08 11.52
CA ALA A 58 5.79 -12.60 12.88
C ALA A 58 6.06 -11.50 13.93
N GLY A 59 5.13 -11.34 14.88
CA GLY A 59 5.11 -10.26 15.86
C GLY A 59 4.09 -10.50 16.98
N ASP A 60 3.51 -9.43 17.52
CA ASP A 60 2.51 -9.53 18.59
C ASP A 60 1.13 -9.96 18.06
N ALA A 61 0.22 -10.28 18.99
CA ALA A 61 -1.19 -10.64 18.71
C ALA A 61 -1.98 -9.62 17.86
N ASP A 62 -1.49 -8.38 17.79
CA ASP A 62 -2.13 -7.31 17.04
C ASP A 62 -1.61 -7.21 15.59
N LEU A 63 -0.57 -7.97 15.22
CA LEU A 63 0.07 -7.93 13.91
C LEU A 63 -0.93 -8.18 12.78
N ALA A 64 -1.82 -9.16 12.93
CA ALA A 64 -2.82 -9.49 11.91
C ALA A 64 -3.75 -8.29 11.64
N ARG A 65 -4.19 -7.61 12.69
CA ARG A 65 -5.05 -6.42 12.60
C ARG A 65 -4.30 -5.24 11.98
N ARG A 66 -3.04 -5.00 12.36
CA ARG A 66 -2.19 -3.96 11.78
C ARG A 66 -1.95 -4.18 10.30
N THR A 67 -1.59 -5.41 9.93
CA THR A 67 -1.35 -5.82 8.54
C THR A 67 -2.62 -5.66 7.70
N GLN A 68 -3.77 -6.08 8.22
CA GLN A 68 -5.06 -5.94 7.54
C GLN A 68 -5.44 -4.46 7.36
N ALA A 69 -5.33 -3.64 8.41
CA ALA A 69 -5.64 -2.21 8.32
C ALA A 69 -4.76 -1.49 7.29
N LEU A 70 -3.50 -1.87 7.20
CA LEU A 70 -2.57 -1.31 6.22
C LEU A 70 -2.92 -1.78 4.79
N ALA A 71 -3.24 -3.06 4.62
CA ALA A 71 -3.70 -3.61 3.34
C ALA A 71 -5.01 -2.96 2.84
N ASP A 72 -5.98 -2.73 3.73
CA ASP A 72 -7.24 -2.05 3.39
C ASP A 72 -7.01 -0.58 2.98
N ALA A 73 -6.11 0.12 3.69
CA ALA A 73 -5.74 1.49 3.37
C ALA A 73 -5.05 1.59 2.00
N GLU A 74 -4.16 0.66 1.67
CA GLU A 74 -3.52 0.62 0.36
C GLU A 74 -4.48 0.23 -0.74
N SER A 75 -5.35 -0.75 -0.54
CA SER A 75 -6.36 -1.14 -1.54
C SER A 75 -7.29 0.03 -1.90
N THR A 76 -7.55 0.93 -0.95
CA THR A 76 -8.36 2.14 -1.19
C THR A 76 -7.69 3.11 -2.17
N CYS A 77 -6.36 3.21 -2.15
CA CYS A 77 -5.65 4.19 -2.96
C CYS A 77 -4.94 3.60 -4.19
N CYS A 78 -4.55 2.33 -4.11
CA CYS A 78 -4.00 1.52 -5.19
C CYS A 78 -4.94 0.32 -5.42
N SER A 79 -6.12 0.55 -6.00
CA SER A 79 -7.17 -0.46 -6.18
C SER A 79 -6.81 -1.65 -7.09
N PHE A 80 -5.63 -1.60 -7.74
CA PHE A 80 -5.09 -2.70 -8.53
C PHE A 80 -4.35 -3.74 -7.67
N PHE A 81 -3.95 -3.39 -6.45
CA PHE A 81 -3.42 -4.37 -5.51
C PHE A 81 -4.56 -5.17 -4.88
N THR A 82 -4.39 -6.48 -4.82
CA THR A 82 -5.22 -7.36 -4.01
C THR A 82 -4.35 -7.97 -2.93
N PHE A 83 -4.67 -7.63 -1.68
CA PHE A 83 -4.02 -8.16 -0.49
C PHE A 83 -4.92 -9.20 0.18
N THR A 84 -4.35 -10.33 0.57
CA THR A 84 -5.02 -11.35 1.39
C THR A 84 -4.19 -11.56 2.65
N VAL A 85 -4.73 -11.18 3.80
CA VAL A 85 -4.07 -11.39 5.10
C VAL A 85 -4.68 -12.62 5.77
N THR A 86 -3.84 -13.61 6.03
CA THR A 86 -4.22 -14.87 6.67
C THR A 86 -3.45 -15.03 7.97
N PRO A 87 -4.09 -14.94 9.15
CA PRO A 87 -3.43 -15.29 10.41
C PRO A 87 -3.09 -16.78 10.38
N LEU A 88 -1.82 -17.11 10.64
CA LEU A 88 -1.35 -18.50 10.71
C LEU A 88 -1.44 -19.04 12.14
N ASN A 89 -1.16 -18.18 13.13
CA ASN A 89 -1.36 -18.41 14.56
C ASN A 89 -1.43 -17.05 15.30
N ASP A 90 -1.30 -17.05 16.64
CA ASP A 90 -1.37 -15.82 17.46
C ASP A 90 -0.27 -14.80 17.18
N GLN A 91 0.84 -15.20 16.56
CA GLN A 91 2.01 -14.33 16.33
C GLN A 91 2.42 -14.25 14.85
N ASP A 92 2.04 -15.23 14.04
CA ASP A 92 2.42 -15.34 12.63
C ASP A 92 1.26 -15.00 11.70
N VAL A 93 1.58 -14.25 10.66
CA VAL A 93 0.62 -13.76 9.65
C VAL A 93 1.22 -13.93 8.26
N ALA A 94 0.46 -14.52 7.34
CA ALA A 94 0.78 -14.49 5.92
C ALA A 94 0.03 -13.31 5.27
N CYS A 95 0.76 -12.45 4.58
CA CYS A 95 0.20 -11.42 3.71
C CYS A 95 0.54 -11.76 2.26
N ASP A 96 -0.46 -12.20 1.50
CA ASP A 96 -0.34 -12.42 0.07
C ASP A 96 -0.70 -11.12 -0.67
N ALA A 97 0.24 -10.58 -1.44
CA ALA A 97 0.02 -9.42 -2.30
C ALA A 97 0.03 -9.86 -3.77
N SER A 98 -0.98 -9.46 -4.52
CA SER A 98 -1.12 -9.79 -5.93
C SER A 98 -1.55 -8.59 -6.75
N VAL A 99 -1.12 -8.57 -8.01
CA VAL A 99 -1.42 -7.51 -8.97
C VAL A 99 -1.80 -8.09 -10.34
N PRO A 100 -2.53 -7.35 -11.19
CA PRO A 100 -2.64 -7.69 -12.60
C PRO A 100 -1.28 -7.68 -13.29
N ALA A 101 -1.12 -8.49 -14.34
CA ALA A 101 0.15 -8.64 -15.07
C ALA A 101 0.76 -7.32 -15.59
N ALA A 102 -0.06 -6.29 -15.82
CA ALA A 102 0.40 -4.97 -16.24
C ALA A 102 1.14 -4.17 -15.14
N TYR A 103 1.07 -4.61 -13.88
CA TYR A 103 1.63 -3.92 -12.72
C TYR A 103 2.67 -4.77 -11.97
N THR A 104 3.22 -5.81 -12.61
CA THR A 104 4.27 -6.66 -12.00
C THR A 104 5.48 -5.84 -11.57
N GLU A 105 5.88 -4.82 -12.34
CA GLU A 105 6.97 -3.92 -11.98
C GLU A 105 6.74 -3.19 -10.63
N VAL A 106 5.47 -2.86 -10.32
CA VAL A 106 5.10 -2.25 -9.04
C VAL A 106 5.22 -3.26 -7.90
N LEU A 107 4.80 -4.51 -8.15
CA LEU A 107 4.97 -5.61 -7.21
C LEU A 107 6.45 -5.92 -6.96
N ASP A 108 7.29 -5.94 -8.00
CA ASP A 108 8.74 -6.09 -7.90
C ASP A 108 9.38 -5.01 -7.02
N GLY A 109 8.89 -3.77 -7.09
CA GLY A 109 9.32 -2.70 -6.20
C GLY A 109 8.94 -2.93 -4.73
N LEU A 110 7.78 -3.55 -4.45
CA LEU A 110 7.39 -3.97 -3.10
C LEU A 110 8.28 -5.09 -2.59
N VAL A 111 8.53 -6.11 -3.43
CA VAL A 111 9.40 -7.25 -3.11
C VAL A 111 10.82 -6.79 -2.81
N SER A 112 11.39 -5.93 -3.65
CA SER A 112 12.74 -5.40 -3.47
C SER A 112 12.93 -4.69 -2.12
N ARG A 113 11.89 -3.96 -1.66
CA ARG A 113 11.91 -3.31 -0.33
C ARG A 113 11.83 -4.32 0.81
N ALA A 114 10.92 -5.28 0.70
CA ALA A 114 10.81 -6.37 1.66
C ALA A 114 12.13 -7.15 1.77
N GLU A 115 12.80 -7.41 0.64
CA GLU A 115 14.10 -8.08 0.59
C GLU A 115 15.19 -7.22 1.22
N ALA A 116 15.20 -5.91 0.98
CA ALA A 116 16.12 -4.99 1.65
C ALA A 116 15.92 -4.98 3.18
N ALA A 117 14.68 -5.02 3.66
CA ALA A 117 14.37 -5.11 5.08
C ALA A 117 14.83 -6.46 5.69
N LEU A 118 14.66 -7.58 4.98
CA LEU A 118 15.15 -8.90 5.41
C LEU A 118 16.68 -9.05 5.37
N GLY A 119 17.32 -8.49 4.34
CA GLY A 119 18.77 -8.46 4.18
C GLY A 119 19.45 -7.48 5.14
N GLY A 120 18.67 -6.55 5.69
CA GLY A 120 19.06 -5.60 6.72
C GLY A 120 19.82 -4.39 6.19
N VAL A 121 19.56 -3.23 6.81
CA VAL A 121 20.56 -2.19 6.95
C VAL A 121 21.85 -2.83 7.46
N SER A 122 22.91 -2.72 6.65
CA SER A 122 24.29 -2.70 7.13
C SER A 122 24.72 -1.26 7.31
#